data_AF-A0A377PG01-F1
#
_entry.id   AF-A0A377PG01-F1
#
_cell.length_a   1.000
_cell.length_b   1.000
_cell.length_c   1.000
_cell.angle_alpha   90.00
_cell.angle_beta   90.00
_cell.angle_gamma   90.00
#
_symmetry.space_group_name_H-M   'P 1'
#
loop_
_entity.id
_entity.type
_entity.pdbx_description
1 polymer ?
#
loop_
_entity_poly.entity_id
_entity_poly.type
_entity_poly.pdbx_seq_one_letter_code
_entity_poly.pdbx_strand_id
1 'polypeptide(L)'
;MAITRFLLVWIVFSTKNIGGYFHQVIHRLFSALKTFLCWVLRFCNVRLVLAIARGLCFLGVLGREFRHQNPVATQNFHCLTGQKGRIDASWIAVRRKILEASATWAQNPKVLQQLAACTQQLDEAVAPLRLRKNAVILAPLHSISDVLAAMVAAGVTPGRGQRYRVFQR
;
A
#
# COMPACT_ATOMS: atom_id res chain seq x y z
N MET A 1 34.25 -47.58 6.38
CA MET A 1 33.06 -47.24 5.57
C MET A 1 31.85 -46.74 6.38
N ALA A 2 31.70 -47.07 7.68
CA ALA A 2 30.54 -46.62 8.47
C ALA A 2 30.60 -45.12 8.84
N ILE A 3 31.78 -44.59 9.15
CA ILE A 3 31.99 -43.20 9.59
C ILE A 3 31.66 -42.18 8.48
N THR A 4 31.98 -42.50 7.22
CA THR A 4 31.69 -41.61 6.07
C THR A 4 30.19 -41.50 5.79
N ARG A 5 29.43 -42.59 5.97
CA ARG A 5 27.96 -42.56 5.84
C ARG A 5 27.30 -41.77 6.97
N PHE A 6 27.84 -41.87 8.19
CA PHE A 6 27.35 -41.10 9.34
C PHE A 6 27.58 -39.59 9.16
N LEU A 7 28.76 -39.19 8.68
CA LEU A 7 29.07 -37.78 8.38
C LEU A 7 28.16 -37.18 7.30
N LEU A 8 27.89 -37.93 6.24
CA LEU A 8 26.97 -37.47 5.17
C LEU A 8 25.55 -37.26 5.68
N VAL A 9 25.02 -38.20 6.48
CA VAL A 9 23.70 -38.08 7.10
C VAL A 9 23.66 -36.89 8.06
N TRP A 10 24.72 -36.69 8.85
CA TRP A 10 24.83 -35.57 9.78
C TRP A 10 24.85 -34.21 9.06
N ILE A 11 25.60 -34.08 7.97
CA ILE A 11 25.66 -32.83 7.18
C ILE A 11 24.30 -32.51 6.54
N VAL A 12 23.60 -33.51 6.00
CA VAL A 12 22.27 -33.31 5.39
C VAL A 12 21.23 -32.95 6.45
N PHE A 13 21.29 -33.58 7.63
CA PHE A 13 20.39 -33.27 8.73
C PHE A 13 20.67 -31.89 9.33
N SER A 14 21.94 -31.53 9.52
CA SER A 14 22.35 -30.19 9.98
C SER A 14 21.94 -29.09 9.01
N THR A 15 22.12 -29.27 7.69
CA THR A 15 21.72 -28.26 6.70
C THR A 15 20.20 -28.05 6.66
N LYS A 16 19.40 -29.12 6.78
CA LYS A 16 17.93 -28.99 6.90
C LYS A 16 17.48 -28.34 8.21
N ASN A 17 18.12 -28.68 9.33
CA ASN A 17 17.80 -28.11 10.64
C ASN A 17 18.17 -26.62 10.71
N ILE A 18 19.32 -26.26 10.15
CA ILE A 18 19.79 -24.87 10.02
C ILE A 18 18.84 -24.08 9.11
N GLY A 19 18.47 -24.62 7.94
CA GLY A 19 17.55 -23.95 7.02
C GLY A 19 16.17 -23.66 7.64
N GLY A 20 15.61 -24.63 8.38
CA GLY A 20 14.36 -24.45 9.11
C GLY A 20 14.45 -23.40 10.23
N TYR A 21 15.56 -23.39 10.98
CA TYR A 21 15.81 -22.41 12.04
C TYR A 21 15.99 -21.00 11.46
N PHE A 22 16.80 -20.83 10.42
CA PHE A 22 16.96 -19.53 9.74
C PHE A 22 15.64 -19.02 9.18
N HIS A 23 14.85 -19.88 8.54
CA HIS A 23 13.53 -19.49 8.06
C HIS A 23 12.64 -19.01 9.21
N GLN A 24 12.63 -19.69 10.36
CA GLN A 24 11.83 -19.26 11.51
C GLN A 24 12.32 -17.94 12.11
N VAL A 25 13.63 -17.76 12.24
CA VAL A 25 14.22 -16.50 12.75
C VAL A 25 13.93 -15.34 11.80
N ILE A 26 14.15 -15.53 10.50
CA ILE A 26 13.84 -14.53 9.48
C ILE A 26 12.35 -14.19 9.50
N HIS A 27 11.47 -15.20 9.56
CA HIS A 27 10.02 -14.97 9.62
C HIS A 27 9.62 -14.20 10.88
N ARG A 28 10.19 -14.53 12.05
CA ARG A 28 9.96 -13.79 13.30
C ARG A 28 10.46 -12.36 13.22
N LEU A 29 11.63 -12.12 12.64
CA LEU A 29 12.18 -10.78 12.42
C LEU A 29 11.27 -9.97 11.49
N PHE A 30 10.84 -10.53 10.36
CA PHE A 30 9.90 -9.88 9.45
C PHE A 30 8.55 -9.58 10.12
N SER A 31 8.05 -10.52 10.93
CA SER A 31 6.80 -10.33 11.68
C SER A 31 6.95 -9.21 12.73
N ALA A 32 8.05 -9.20 13.48
CA ALA A 32 8.35 -8.16 14.45
C ALA A 32 8.53 -6.79 13.77
N LEU A 33 9.24 -6.74 12.65
CA LEU A 33 9.43 -5.53 11.86
C LEU A 33 8.09 -5.01 11.31
N LYS A 34 7.21 -5.90 10.85
CA LYS A 34 5.86 -5.55 10.41
C LYS A 34 5.04 -4.96 11.56
N THR A 35 5.06 -5.60 12.73
CA THR A 35 4.38 -5.09 13.92
C THR A 35 4.92 -3.74 14.36
N PHE A 36 6.25 -3.57 14.35
CA PHE A 36 6.91 -2.30 14.62
C PHE A 36 6.50 -1.23 13.60
N LEU A 37 6.49 -1.56 12.31
CA LEU A 37 6.06 -0.65 11.25
C LEU A 37 4.59 -0.26 11.40
N CYS A 38 3.70 -1.20 11.72
CA CYS A 38 2.29 -0.91 12.02
C CYS A 38 2.16 0.00 13.24
N TRP A 39 2.96 -0.24 14.28
CA TRP A 39 2.97 0.59 15.48
C TRP A 39 3.45 2.01 15.18
N VAL A 40 4.56 2.15 14.47
CA VAL A 40 5.08 3.44 13.99
C VAL A 40 4.04 4.14 13.11
N LEU A 41 3.42 3.45 12.16
CA LEU A 41 2.40 4.04 11.30
C LEU A 41 1.12 4.42 12.07
N ARG A 42 0.80 3.77 13.18
CA ARG A 42 -0.38 4.06 14.00
C ARG A 42 -0.17 5.26 14.91
N PHE A 43 0.99 5.35 15.55
CA PHE A 43 1.28 6.38 16.57
C PHE A 43 2.06 7.58 16.02
N CYS A 44 2.94 7.35 15.03
CA CYS A 44 3.72 8.43 14.44
C CYS A 44 2.87 9.24 13.46
N ASN A 45 3.23 10.52 13.31
CA ASN A 45 2.56 11.39 12.35
C ASN A 45 2.88 10.91 10.93
N VAL A 46 1.86 10.48 10.19
CA VAL A 46 1.99 9.98 8.82
C VAL A 46 2.70 10.98 7.91
N ARG A 47 2.58 12.29 8.15
CA ARG A 47 3.34 13.31 7.41
C ARG A 47 4.85 13.18 7.59
N LEU A 48 5.28 12.86 8.81
CA LEU A 48 6.68 12.71 9.18
C LEU A 48 7.23 11.40 8.59
N VAL A 49 6.45 10.32 8.65
CA VAL A 49 6.78 9.05 7.99
C VAL A 49 6.92 9.24 6.48
N LEU A 50 6.01 9.98 5.84
CA LEU A 50 6.09 10.31 4.43
C LEU A 50 7.30 11.18 4.10
N ALA A 51 7.65 12.17 4.94
CA ALA A 51 8.85 12.98 4.74
C ALA A 51 10.14 12.15 4.81
N ILE A 52 10.25 11.25 5.80
CA ILE A 52 11.38 10.32 5.93
C ILE A 52 11.44 9.38 4.73
N ALA A 53 10.30 8.80 4.33
CA ALA A 53 10.20 7.92 3.17
C ALA A 53 10.60 8.64 1.87
N ARG A 54 10.25 9.93 1.72
CA ARG A 54 10.67 10.75 0.59
C ARG A 54 12.18 10.95 0.58
N GLY A 55 12.79 11.24 1.73
CA GLY A 55 14.25 11.34 1.86
C GLY A 55 14.94 10.02 1.50
N LEU A 56 14.41 8.89 1.97
CA LEU A 56 14.92 7.55 1.63
C LEU A 56 14.72 7.17 0.16
N CYS A 57 13.64 7.61 -0.50
CA CYS A 57 13.46 7.45 -1.94
C CYS A 57 14.47 8.30 -2.71
N PHE A 58 14.70 9.54 -2.27
CA PHE A 58 15.71 10.42 -2.86
C PHE A 58 17.13 9.85 -2.75
N LEU A 59 17.45 9.23 -1.62
CA LEU A 59 18.71 8.49 -1.41
C LEU A 59 18.76 7.16 -2.17
N GLY A 60 17.68 6.76 -2.85
CA GLY A 60 17.61 5.52 -3.62
C GLY A 60 17.63 4.25 -2.75
N VAL A 61 17.27 4.37 -1.47
CA VAL A 61 17.12 3.24 -0.53
C VAL A 61 15.75 2.60 -0.70
N LEU A 62 14.71 3.43 -0.85
CA LEU A 62 13.35 2.99 -1.14
C LEU A 62 13.01 3.21 -2.61
N GLY A 63 12.22 2.30 -3.19
CA GLY A 63 11.65 2.47 -4.53
C GLY A 63 12.59 2.18 -5.71
N ARG A 64 13.73 1.50 -5.49
CA ARG A 64 14.63 1.05 -6.58
C ARG A 64 13.90 0.27 -7.67
N GLU A 65 13.02 -0.64 -7.28
CA GLU A 65 12.16 -1.43 -8.18
C GLU A 65 11.30 -0.55 -9.11
N PHE A 66 10.86 0.61 -8.63
CA PHE A 66 10.00 1.54 -9.36
C PHE A 66 10.78 2.57 -10.17
N ARG A 67 12.11 2.62 -10.03
CA ARG A 67 12.97 3.57 -10.75
C ARG A 67 12.95 3.32 -12.26
N HIS A 68 12.72 2.08 -12.68
CA HIS A 68 12.54 1.73 -14.10
C HIS A 68 11.24 2.29 -14.70
N GLN A 69 10.26 2.62 -13.86
CA GLN A 69 8.97 3.19 -14.26
C GLN A 69 9.00 4.73 -14.33
N ASN A 70 10.03 5.38 -13.78
CA ASN A 70 10.23 6.84 -13.85
C ASN A 70 10.23 7.40 -15.30
N PRO A 71 10.93 6.81 -16.29
CA PRO A 71 10.90 7.33 -17.66
C PRO A 71 9.50 7.26 -18.27
N VAL A 72 8.78 6.15 -18.05
CA VAL A 72 7.40 5.97 -18.54
C VAL A 72 6.45 6.96 -17.88
N ALA A 73 6.54 7.13 -16.56
CA ALA A 73 5.70 8.08 -15.83
C ALA A 73 5.98 9.54 -16.24
N THR A 74 7.24 9.87 -16.51
CA THR A 74 7.64 11.21 -16.98
C THR A 74 7.09 11.48 -18.38
N GLN A 75 7.17 10.52 -19.29
CA GLN A 75 6.56 10.63 -20.62
C GLN A 75 5.03 10.75 -20.54
N ASN A 76 4.37 9.92 -19.74
CA ASN A 76 2.92 10.02 -19.52
C ASN A 76 2.52 11.38 -18.97
N PHE A 77 3.30 11.96 -18.05
CA PHE A 77 3.06 13.31 -17.55
C PHE A 77 3.20 14.38 -18.63
N HIS A 78 4.26 14.31 -19.43
CA HIS A 78 4.46 15.23 -20.55
C HIS A 78 3.31 15.17 -21.55
N CYS A 79 2.84 13.97 -21.90
CA CYS A 79 1.70 13.80 -22.81
C CYS A 79 0.39 14.32 -22.22
N LEU A 80 0.15 14.14 -20.92
CA LEU A 80 -1.12 14.53 -20.26
C LEU A 80 -1.19 16.03 -19.93
N THR A 81 -0.07 16.66 -19.59
CA THR A 81 -0.06 18.06 -19.12
C THR A 81 0.60 19.03 -20.10
N GLY A 82 1.33 18.54 -21.10
CA GLY A 82 2.14 19.36 -22.00
C GLY A 82 3.31 20.08 -21.31
N GLN A 83 3.48 19.91 -19.99
CA GLN A 83 4.50 20.58 -19.20
C GLN A 83 5.76 19.75 -19.09
N LYS A 84 6.92 20.40 -19.20
CA LYS A 84 8.23 19.76 -19.01
C LYS A 84 8.58 19.62 -17.52
N GLY A 85 7.87 18.74 -16.81
CA GLY A 85 8.17 18.35 -15.43
C GLY A 85 8.69 16.91 -15.31
N ARG A 86 9.53 16.64 -14.32
CA ARG A 86 9.95 15.26 -13.97
C ARG A 86 9.03 14.70 -12.89
N ILE A 87 8.47 13.52 -13.14
CA ILE A 87 7.72 12.78 -12.14
C ILE A 87 8.61 11.73 -11.49
N ASP A 88 8.61 11.71 -10.15
CA ASP A 88 9.20 10.64 -9.37
C ASP A 88 8.16 9.54 -9.13
N ALA A 89 8.10 8.57 -10.06
CA ALA A 89 7.18 7.43 -9.96
C ALA A 89 7.51 6.56 -8.74
N SER A 90 8.79 6.49 -8.37
CA SER A 90 9.23 5.74 -7.20
C SER A 90 8.64 6.30 -5.90
N TRP A 91 8.67 7.64 -5.74
CA TRP A 91 8.03 8.30 -4.63
C TRP A 91 6.51 8.12 -4.64
N ILE A 92 5.85 8.23 -5.80
CA ILE A 92 4.39 8.05 -5.92
C ILE A 92 3.99 6.63 -5.50
N ALA A 93 4.70 5.61 -5.96
CA ALA A 93 4.43 4.21 -5.62
C ALA A 93 4.65 3.93 -4.12
N VAL A 94 5.75 4.44 -3.55
CA VAL A 94 6.06 4.29 -2.12
C VAL A 94 5.03 5.01 -1.26
N ARG A 95 4.66 6.25 -1.62
CA ARG A 95 3.60 7.00 -0.95
C ARG A 95 2.27 6.24 -0.95
N ARG A 96 1.88 5.66 -2.09
CA ARG A 96 0.67 4.83 -2.21
C ARG A 96 0.71 3.66 -1.22
N LYS A 97 1.79 2.86 -1.22
CA LYS A 97 1.94 1.72 -0.31
C LYS A 97 1.89 2.11 1.16
N ILE A 98 2.49 3.24 1.54
CA ILE A 98 2.46 3.74 2.92
C ILE A 98 1.03 4.11 3.31
N LEU A 99 0.29 4.82 2.45
CA LEU A 99 -1.10 5.20 2.73
C LEU A 99 -2.02 3.98 2.81
N GLU A 100 -1.88 3.03 1.88
CA GLU A 100 -2.60 1.75 1.92
C GLU A 100 -2.33 1.00 3.22
N ALA A 101 -1.06 0.86 3.62
CA ALA A 101 -0.69 0.19 4.86
C ALA A 101 -1.19 0.93 6.11
N SER A 102 -1.19 2.26 6.07
CA SER A 102 -1.69 3.11 7.15
C SER A 102 -3.19 2.98 7.35
N ALA A 103 -3.95 2.84 6.27
CA ALA A 103 -5.41 2.70 6.31
C ALA A 103 -5.86 1.28 6.63
N THR A 104 -5.16 0.26 6.10
CA THR A 104 -5.54 -1.16 6.27
C THR A 104 -4.99 -1.78 7.55
N TRP A 105 -3.66 -1.78 7.71
CA TRP A 105 -2.99 -2.52 8.79
C TRP A 105 -2.82 -1.67 10.06
N ALA A 106 -2.42 -0.41 9.92
CA ALA A 106 -2.16 0.45 11.07
C ALA A 106 -3.42 1.15 11.60
N GLN A 107 -4.47 1.28 10.78
CA GLN A 107 -5.71 2.00 11.09
C GLN A 107 -5.45 3.35 11.76
N ASN A 108 -4.55 4.14 11.17
CA ASN A 108 -4.15 5.41 11.78
C ASN A 108 -5.37 6.34 11.88
N PRO A 109 -5.72 6.85 13.08
CA PRO A 109 -6.94 7.63 13.28
C PRO A 109 -6.97 8.91 12.44
N LYS A 110 -5.81 9.56 12.20
CA LYS A 110 -5.74 10.76 11.36
C LYS A 110 -6.00 10.46 9.89
N VAL A 111 -5.47 9.34 9.38
CA VAL A 111 -5.70 8.90 7.99
C VAL A 111 -7.15 8.50 7.81
N LEU A 112 -7.73 7.78 8.78
CA LEU A 112 -9.14 7.41 8.77
C LEU A 112 -10.04 8.64 8.85
N GLN A 113 -9.69 9.66 9.64
CA GLN A 113 -10.42 10.92 9.69
C GLN A 113 -10.38 11.66 8.35
N GLN A 114 -9.23 11.68 7.68
CA GLN A 114 -9.12 12.23 6.33
C GLN A 114 -9.93 11.43 5.31
N LEU A 115 -9.90 10.10 5.39
CA LEU A 115 -10.75 9.24 4.56
C LEU A 115 -12.23 9.53 4.81
N ALA A 116 -12.66 9.66 6.07
CA ALA A 116 -14.03 9.99 6.42
C ALA A 116 -14.46 11.36 5.88
N ALA A 117 -13.59 12.37 5.95
CA ALA A 117 -13.84 13.67 5.34
C ALA A 117 -13.99 13.57 3.81
N CYS A 118 -13.14 12.79 3.14
CA CYS A 118 -13.28 12.52 1.71
C CYS A 118 -14.56 11.74 1.37
N THR A 119 -14.94 10.77 2.20
CA THR A 119 -16.21 10.05 2.09
C THR A 119 -17.39 11.00 2.21
N GLN A 120 -17.37 11.93 3.16
CA GLN A 120 -18.42 12.91 3.32
C GLN A 120 -18.52 13.86 2.11
N GLN A 121 -17.40 14.36 1.60
CA GLN A 121 -17.38 15.19 0.38
C GLN A 121 -17.95 14.44 -0.83
N LEU A 122 -17.64 13.15 -0.95
CA LEU A 122 -18.20 12.31 -2.00
C LEU A 122 -19.70 12.05 -1.76
N ASP A 123 -20.10 11.83 -0.51
CA ASP A 123 -21.51 11.65 -0.13
C ASP A 123 -22.34 12.87 -0.48
N GLU A 124 -21.86 14.08 -0.22
CA GLU A 124 -22.52 15.34 -0.59
C GLU A 124 -22.73 15.46 -2.10
N ALA A 125 -21.75 15.04 -2.92
CA ALA A 125 -21.87 15.04 -4.37
C ALA A 125 -22.81 13.94 -4.90
N VAL A 126 -22.85 12.78 -4.23
CA VAL A 126 -23.63 11.60 -4.66
C VAL A 126 -25.06 11.60 -4.09
N ALA A 127 -25.31 12.23 -2.95
CA ALA A 127 -26.62 12.35 -2.31
C ALA A 127 -27.73 12.88 -3.24
N PRO A 128 -27.54 13.96 -4.03
CA PRO A 128 -28.57 14.42 -4.95
C PRO A 128 -28.86 13.43 -6.08
N LEU A 129 -27.86 12.66 -6.52
CA LEU A 129 -28.03 11.60 -7.52
C LEU A 129 -28.77 10.39 -6.94
N ARG A 130 -28.56 10.11 -5.65
CA ARG A 130 -29.23 9.05 -4.89
C ARG A 130 -30.72 9.32 -4.72
N LEU A 131 -31.09 10.57 -4.41
CA LEU A 131 -32.47 11.01 -4.29
C LEU A 131 -33.27 10.79 -5.59
N ARG A 132 -32.59 10.82 -6.74
CA ARG A 132 -33.18 10.56 -8.06
C ARG A 132 -33.28 9.06 -8.41
N LYS A 133 -32.94 8.14 -7.48
CA LYS A 133 -32.88 6.66 -7.69
C LYS A 133 -31.99 6.22 -8.86
N ASN A 134 -31.08 7.07 -9.31
CA ASN A 134 -30.17 6.73 -10.40
C ASN A 134 -29.07 5.78 -9.89
N ALA A 135 -28.73 4.77 -10.69
CA ALA A 135 -27.59 3.91 -10.39
C ALA A 135 -26.30 4.72 -10.53
N VAL A 136 -25.57 4.90 -9.43
CA VAL A 136 -24.29 5.62 -9.41
C VAL A 136 -23.16 4.60 -9.53
N ILE A 137 -22.36 4.73 -10.59
CA ILE A 137 -21.16 3.92 -10.80
C ILE A 137 -19.96 4.75 -10.37
N LEU A 138 -19.30 4.32 -9.31
CA LEU A 138 -18.02 4.89 -8.88
C LEU A 138 -16.90 4.17 -9.63
N ALA A 139 -16.24 4.88 -10.53
CA ALA A 139 -15.06 4.39 -11.25
C ALA A 139 -13.81 5.01 -10.61
N PRO A 140 -13.14 4.31 -9.69
CA PRO A 140 -11.93 4.83 -9.07
C PRO A 140 -10.82 4.98 -10.11
N LEU A 141 -10.18 6.14 -10.13
CA LEU A 141 -8.98 6.33 -10.94
C LEU A 141 -7.79 5.68 -10.24
N HIS A 142 -6.97 4.92 -10.97
CA HIS A 142 -5.77 4.24 -10.46
C HIS A 142 -4.61 5.18 -10.07
N SER A 143 -4.92 6.42 -9.68
CA SER A 143 -3.95 7.47 -9.42
C SER A 143 -3.51 7.54 -7.96
N ILE A 144 -4.29 6.98 -7.01
CA ILE A 144 -3.96 7.04 -5.58
C ILE A 144 -3.91 5.65 -4.95
N SER A 145 -5.00 4.90 -4.98
CA SER A 145 -5.07 3.51 -4.55
C SER A 145 -6.48 2.98 -4.76
N ASP A 146 -6.63 1.81 -5.37
CA ASP A 146 -7.94 1.17 -5.52
C ASP A 146 -8.50 0.72 -4.17
N VAL A 147 -7.63 0.44 -3.18
CA VAL A 147 -8.02 0.05 -1.82
C VAL A 147 -8.61 1.25 -1.08
N LEU A 148 -7.93 2.39 -1.12
CA LEU A 148 -8.44 3.62 -0.48
C LEU A 148 -9.73 4.09 -1.15
N ALA A 149 -9.79 4.02 -2.48
CA ALA A 149 -10.99 4.38 -3.21
C ALA A 149 -12.16 3.43 -2.89
N ALA A 150 -11.91 2.13 -2.74
CA ALA A 150 -12.90 1.17 -2.28
C ALA A 150 -13.39 1.46 -0.85
N MET A 151 -12.49 1.84 0.07
CA MET A 151 -12.86 2.23 1.43
C MET A 151 -13.78 3.47 1.45
N VAL A 152 -13.46 4.48 0.65
CA VAL A 152 -14.27 5.70 0.52
C VAL A 152 -15.63 5.38 -0.12
N ALA A 153 -15.64 4.62 -1.22
CA ALA A 153 -16.87 4.20 -1.89
C ALA A 153 -17.79 3.35 -0.98
N ALA A 154 -17.20 2.46 -0.18
CA ALA A 154 -17.94 1.68 0.82
C ALA A 154 -18.56 2.58 1.89
N GLY A 155 -17.86 3.64 2.32
CA GLY A 155 -18.38 4.61 3.29
C GLY A 155 -19.58 5.43 2.78
N VAL A 156 -19.68 5.67 1.47
CA VAL A 156 -20.83 6.36 0.83
C VAL A 156 -22.03 5.43 0.63
N THR A 157 -21.84 4.11 0.78
CA THR A 157 -22.92 3.13 0.63
C THR A 157 -23.68 2.94 1.94
N PRO A 158 -24.93 3.39 2.08
CA PRO A 158 -25.70 3.07 3.27
C PRO A 158 -26.05 1.58 3.25
N GLY A 159 -25.79 0.89 4.35
CA GLY A 159 -26.22 -0.49 4.55
C GLY A 159 -27.73 -0.61 4.33
N ARG A 160 -28.12 -1.54 3.45
CA ARG A 160 -29.49 -1.92 3.06
C ARG A 160 -30.13 -1.05 1.95
N GLY A 161 -29.75 -1.29 0.69
CA GLY A 161 -30.69 -1.09 -0.43
C GLY A 161 -30.11 -0.66 -1.78
N GLN A 162 -28.91 -0.07 -1.83
CA GLN A 162 -28.31 0.34 -3.10
C GLN A 162 -26.94 -0.32 -3.28
N ARG A 163 -26.87 -1.21 -4.27
CA ARG A 163 -25.71 -2.04 -4.58
C ARG A 163 -24.80 -1.24 -5.51
N TYR A 164 -23.85 -0.48 -4.94
CA TYR A 164 -22.79 0.13 -5.73
C TYR A 164 -21.86 -0.98 -6.23
N ARG A 165 -21.68 -1.09 -7.55
CA ARG A 165 -20.74 -2.04 -8.15
C ARG A 165 -19.40 -1.32 -8.31
N VAL A 166 -18.50 -1.52 -7.35
CA VAL A 166 -17.11 -1.07 -7.47
C VAL A 166 -16.44 -1.96 -8.51
N PHE A 167 -16.25 -1.44 -9.72
CA PHE A 167 -15.45 -2.11 -10.75
C PHE A 167 -13.98 -1.86 -10.42
N GLN A 168 -13.29 -2.89 -9.92
CA GLN A 168 -11.83 -2.97 -10.00
C GLN A 168 -11.50 -3.76 -11.27
N ARG A 169 -10.76 -3.15 -12.19
CA ARG A 169 -10.18 -3.84 -13.36
C ARG A 169 -8.86 -4.48 -12.97
#